data_AF-A0A7S1RX20-F1
#
_entry.id   AF-A0A7S1RX20-F1
#
_cell.length_a   1.000
_cell.length_b   1.000
_cell.length_c   1.000
_cell.angle_alpha   90.00
_cell.angle_beta   90.00
_cell.angle_gamma   90.00
#
_symmetry.space_group_name_H-M   'P 1'
#
loop_
_entity.id
_entity.type
_entity.pdbx_description
1 polymer ?
#
loop_
_entity_poly.entity_id
_entity_poly.type
_entity_poly.pdbx_seq_one_letter_code
_entity_poly.pdbx_strand_id
1 'polypeptide(L)'
;GAAVVEAELPAGATCSVASFGTDPAPGIRKVCQCAEGGASSQLVRSELGVEWSLCAREGGACACPSQRVRFGVGSRWVVSGHATQGSLPCLAGSFRGADPAAGESKECWCERGRSRAEAARVAIVMLSRRPPDLGTWLRYHLGYAQVQHVFIQVEDTPEFNQTWSGLPLADRQRVTLWRGSTACSGAAEPRPRDDYESLQARQIAAMRRAKAEAAGLGAEWLVHLDDD
;
A
#
# COMPACT_ATOMS: atom_id res chain seq x y z
N GLY A 1 -16.86 26.46 -29.28
CA GLY A 1 -17.24 25.04 -29.38
C GLY A 1 -17.93 24.64 -28.10
N ALA A 2 -18.85 23.69 -28.14
CA ALA A 2 -19.56 23.22 -26.94
C ALA A 2 -18.56 22.73 -25.89
N ALA A 3 -18.71 23.16 -24.63
CA ALA A 3 -17.78 22.81 -23.54
C ALA A 3 -17.89 21.34 -23.08
N VAL A 4 -18.85 20.58 -23.62
CA VAL A 4 -19.19 19.21 -23.23
C VAL A 4 -19.54 18.40 -24.48
N VAL A 5 -19.20 17.10 -24.47
CA VAL A 5 -19.64 16.09 -25.41
C VAL A 5 -20.22 14.92 -24.61
N GLU A 6 -21.34 14.37 -25.05
CA GLU A 6 -22.04 13.25 -24.41
C GLU A 6 -22.03 12.03 -25.33
N ALA A 7 -21.83 10.84 -24.75
CA ALA A 7 -21.87 9.57 -25.46
C ALA A 7 -22.33 8.46 -24.52
N GLU A 8 -23.13 7.52 -25.02
CA GLU A 8 -23.42 6.27 -24.32
C GLU A 8 -22.25 5.30 -24.53
N LEU A 9 -21.57 4.94 -23.44
CA LEU A 9 -20.39 4.08 -23.48
C LEU A 9 -20.61 2.80 -22.66
N PRO A 10 -20.05 1.66 -23.09
CA PRO A 10 -20.10 0.43 -22.30
C PRO A 10 -19.30 0.56 -21.01
N ALA A 11 -19.65 -0.25 -19.99
CA ALA A 11 -18.90 -0.30 -18.74
C ALA A 11 -17.42 -0.63 -18.98
N GLY A 12 -16.52 0.16 -18.37
CA GLY A 12 -15.06 0.01 -18.56
C GLY A 12 -14.49 0.75 -19.76
N ALA A 13 -15.29 1.52 -20.50
CA ALA A 13 -14.78 2.38 -21.56
C ALA A 13 -13.74 3.39 -21.04
N THR A 14 -12.69 3.61 -21.83
CA THR A 14 -11.63 4.57 -21.51
C THR A 14 -12.12 6.01 -21.65
N CYS A 15 -11.89 6.85 -20.65
CA CYS A 15 -12.15 8.28 -20.75
C CYS A 15 -11.12 8.96 -21.69
N SER A 16 -11.42 9.05 -22.99
CA SER A 16 -10.53 9.60 -24.01
C SER A 16 -11.29 10.25 -25.16
N VAL A 17 -10.66 11.19 -25.89
CA VAL A 17 -11.27 11.82 -27.09
C VAL A 17 -11.72 10.77 -28.12
N ALA A 18 -10.98 9.67 -28.25
CA ALA A 18 -11.35 8.58 -29.16
C ALA A 18 -12.71 7.94 -28.81
N SER A 19 -13.04 7.88 -27.52
CA SER A 19 -14.31 7.29 -27.04
C SER A 19 -15.52 8.20 -27.25
N PHE A 20 -15.32 9.52 -27.32
CA PHE A 20 -16.40 10.49 -27.55
C PHE A 20 -16.43 11.05 -28.98
N GLY A 21 -15.46 10.67 -29.83
CA GLY A 21 -15.34 11.04 -31.23
C GLY A 21 -14.94 12.50 -31.50
N THR A 22 -15.16 13.41 -30.56
CA THR A 22 -14.82 14.84 -30.69
C THR A 22 -14.19 15.38 -29.42
N ASP A 23 -13.20 16.24 -29.57
CA ASP A 23 -12.65 17.03 -28.46
C ASP A 23 -13.53 18.29 -28.27
N PRO A 24 -14.29 18.41 -27.15
CA PRO A 24 -15.16 19.57 -26.91
C PRO A 24 -14.37 20.85 -26.58
N ALA A 25 -13.11 20.73 -26.14
CA ALA A 25 -12.27 21.84 -25.72
C ALA A 25 -10.77 21.53 -25.95
N PRO A 26 -10.27 21.72 -27.18
CA PRO A 26 -8.87 21.46 -27.52
C PRO A 26 -7.90 22.29 -26.68
N GLY A 27 -6.81 21.67 -26.22
CA GLY A 27 -5.79 22.32 -25.39
C GLY A 27 -6.17 22.50 -23.91
N ILE A 28 -7.40 22.16 -23.52
CA ILE A 28 -7.87 22.23 -22.13
C ILE A 28 -7.92 20.81 -21.53
N ARG A 29 -7.51 20.64 -20.27
CA ARG A 29 -7.67 19.37 -19.54
C ARG A 29 -9.15 19.11 -19.27
N LYS A 30 -9.62 17.90 -19.57
CA LYS A 30 -11.02 17.49 -19.46
C LYS A 30 -11.16 16.35 -18.46
N VAL A 31 -12.40 16.10 -18.03
CA VAL A 31 -12.80 14.98 -17.18
C VAL A 31 -14.05 14.34 -17.77
N CYS A 32 -14.20 13.02 -17.66
CA CYS A 32 -15.45 12.35 -18.02
C CYS A 32 -16.40 12.33 -16.83
N GLN A 33 -17.69 12.42 -17.12
CA GLN A 33 -18.77 12.38 -16.15
C GLN A 33 -19.86 11.43 -16.68
N CYS A 34 -20.50 10.68 -15.78
CA CYS A 34 -21.65 9.86 -16.14
C CYS A 34 -22.93 10.67 -15.92
N ALA A 35 -23.87 10.62 -16.88
CA ALA A 35 -25.21 11.18 -16.68
C ALA A 35 -25.90 10.35 -15.59
N GLU A 36 -26.24 10.97 -14.46
CA GLU A 36 -26.67 10.26 -13.26
C GLU A 36 -28.03 9.54 -13.46
N GLY A 37 -28.01 8.21 -13.31
CA GLY A 37 -29.13 7.44 -12.82
C GLY A 37 -28.99 7.20 -11.31
N GLY A 38 -29.44 8.16 -10.50
CA GLY A 38 -29.97 7.92 -9.14
C GLY A 38 -29.00 7.48 -8.03
N ALA A 39 -27.99 8.31 -7.71
CA ALA A 39 -27.47 8.56 -6.35
C ALA A 39 -26.27 9.49 -6.50
N SER A 40 -26.24 10.61 -5.75
CA SER A 40 -25.11 11.54 -5.69
C SER A 40 -23.79 10.77 -5.68
N SER A 41 -23.11 10.71 -6.83
CA SER A 41 -21.86 9.98 -6.95
C SER A 41 -20.73 10.86 -6.43
N GLN A 42 -20.69 11.04 -5.10
CA GLN A 42 -19.48 11.54 -4.47
C GLN A 42 -18.32 10.66 -4.94
N LEU A 43 -17.38 11.24 -5.70
CA LEU A 43 -16.21 10.51 -6.18
C LEU A 43 -15.54 9.84 -4.98
N VAL A 44 -15.44 8.51 -4.98
CA VAL A 44 -14.78 7.73 -3.92
C VAL A 44 -13.43 7.25 -4.43
N ARG A 45 -12.42 7.31 -3.56
CA ARG A 45 -11.06 6.77 -3.79
C ARG A 45 -10.63 5.97 -2.58
N SER A 46 -10.01 4.81 -2.82
CA SER A 46 -9.43 3.99 -1.77
C SER A 46 -7.90 4.10 -1.85
N GLU A 47 -7.29 4.59 -0.78
CA GLU A 47 -5.84 4.79 -0.69
C GLU A 47 -5.35 4.21 0.64
N LEU A 48 -4.41 3.27 0.58
CA LEU A 48 -3.84 2.58 1.75
C LEU A 48 -4.91 1.98 2.69
N GLY A 49 -5.98 1.44 2.11
CA GLY A 49 -7.08 0.85 2.87
C GLY A 49 -8.01 1.86 3.55
N VAL A 50 -7.92 3.15 3.21
CA VAL A 50 -8.83 4.20 3.65
C VAL A 50 -9.68 4.68 2.48
N GLU A 51 -10.99 4.70 2.66
CA GLU A 51 -11.91 5.27 1.67
C GLU A 51 -12.09 6.76 1.90
N TRP A 52 -11.94 7.51 0.83
CA TRP A 52 -12.08 8.95 0.78
C TRP A 52 -13.17 9.30 -0.22
N SER A 53 -14.08 10.19 0.14
CA SER A 53 -15.05 10.77 -0.80
C SER A 53 -14.79 12.25 -1.02
N LEU A 54 -14.79 12.70 -2.27
CA LEU A 54 -14.76 14.12 -2.60
C LEU A 54 -15.96 14.79 -1.94
N CYS A 55 -15.69 15.81 -1.13
CA CYS A 55 -16.72 16.57 -0.42
C CYS A 55 -16.77 18.05 -0.85
N ALA A 56 -15.67 18.62 -1.34
CA ALA A 56 -15.63 19.99 -1.83
C ALA A 56 -14.43 20.21 -2.76
N ARG A 57 -14.57 21.16 -3.70
CA ARG A 57 -13.41 21.78 -4.36
C ARG A 57 -12.87 22.93 -3.49
N GLU A 58 -11.65 23.36 -3.74
CA GLU A 58 -11.05 24.51 -3.05
C GLU A 58 -12.00 25.73 -3.05
N GLY A 59 -12.16 26.36 -1.89
CA GLY A 59 -13.13 27.43 -1.61
C GLY A 59 -14.53 26.94 -1.18
N GLY A 60 -14.86 25.66 -1.36
CA GLY A 60 -16.14 25.08 -0.95
C GLY A 60 -16.19 24.71 0.55
N ALA A 61 -17.31 24.13 0.99
CA ALA A 61 -17.49 23.63 2.35
C ALA A 61 -17.64 22.10 2.33
N CYS A 62 -16.80 21.40 3.10
CA CYS A 62 -16.78 19.95 3.19
C CYS A 62 -17.53 19.47 4.44
N ALA A 63 -18.71 18.88 4.25
CA ALA A 63 -19.39 18.16 5.32
C ALA A 63 -18.76 16.77 5.51
N CYS A 64 -18.18 16.52 6.68
CA CYS A 64 -17.44 15.28 6.94
C CYS A 64 -17.76 14.68 8.32
N PRO A 65 -18.63 13.64 8.38
CA PRO A 65 -19.02 13.02 9.64
C PRO A 65 -17.85 12.39 10.43
N SER A 66 -16.85 11.85 9.73
CA SER A 66 -15.64 11.28 10.36
C SER A 66 -14.69 12.35 10.90
N GLN A 67 -14.92 13.62 10.55
CA GLN A 67 -14.12 14.77 10.96
C GLN A 67 -12.65 14.73 10.46
N ARG A 68 -12.30 13.75 9.63
CA ARG A 68 -11.00 13.64 8.96
C ARG A 68 -11.17 14.04 7.51
N VAL A 69 -10.68 15.23 7.18
CA VAL A 69 -10.68 15.78 5.82
C VAL A 69 -9.23 15.90 5.37
N ARG A 70 -8.96 15.61 4.11
CA ARG A 70 -7.69 15.92 3.46
C ARG A 70 -7.87 16.98 2.39
N PHE A 71 -6.88 17.83 2.22
CA PHE A 71 -6.82 18.90 1.23
C PHE A 71 -5.57 18.74 0.37
N GLY A 72 -5.72 18.84 -0.95
CA GLY A 72 -4.60 18.64 -1.86
C GLY A 72 -5.00 18.27 -3.29
N VAL A 73 -4.01 17.79 -4.05
CA VAL A 73 -4.16 17.38 -5.45
C VAL A 73 -3.11 16.32 -5.80
N GLY A 74 -3.46 15.39 -6.69
CA GLY A 74 -2.55 14.32 -7.12
C GLY A 74 -2.07 13.46 -5.95
N SER A 75 -0.77 13.45 -5.69
CA SER A 75 -0.12 12.73 -4.57
C SER A 75 0.22 13.62 -3.37
N ARG A 76 -0.12 14.92 -3.40
CA ARG A 76 0.26 15.88 -2.35
C ARG A 76 -0.96 16.27 -1.54
N TRP A 77 -0.97 15.85 -0.27
CA TRP A 77 -2.13 16.00 0.63
C TRP A 77 -1.72 16.42 2.03
N VAL A 78 -2.53 17.27 2.66
CA VAL A 78 -2.49 17.57 4.09
C VAL A 78 -3.81 17.13 4.74
N VAL A 79 -3.76 16.68 5.99
CA VAL A 79 -4.95 16.16 6.71
C VAL A 79 -5.30 17.10 7.85
N SER A 80 -6.60 17.28 8.12
CA SER A 80 -7.10 18.10 9.22
C SER A 80 -6.59 17.57 10.56
N GLY A 81 -6.07 18.47 11.40
CA GLY A 81 -5.50 18.12 12.69
C GLY A 81 -6.53 17.87 13.79
N HIS A 82 -7.74 18.43 13.70
CA HIS A 82 -8.79 18.28 14.70
C HIS A 82 -10.20 18.36 14.10
N ALA A 83 -11.14 17.77 14.85
CA ALA A 83 -12.54 17.65 14.51
C ALA A 83 -13.28 19.00 14.51
N THR A 84 -13.53 19.57 13.34
CA THR A 84 -14.53 20.63 13.19
C THR A 84 -15.91 20.00 13.12
N GLN A 85 -16.80 20.34 14.05
CA GLN A 85 -18.16 19.83 14.03
C GLN A 85 -18.84 20.21 12.70
N GLY A 86 -19.33 19.20 11.97
CA GLY A 86 -20.29 19.32 10.87
C GLY A 86 -19.72 19.71 9.51
N SER A 87 -18.89 20.76 9.41
CA SER A 87 -18.41 21.26 8.11
C SER A 87 -17.06 21.99 8.21
N LEU A 88 -16.13 21.67 7.30
CA LEU A 88 -14.81 22.28 7.20
C LEU A 88 -14.70 23.09 5.90
N PRO A 89 -14.33 24.38 5.93
CA PRO A 89 -14.03 25.12 4.71
C PRO A 89 -12.82 24.51 3.98
N CYS A 90 -12.94 24.29 2.67
CA CYS A 90 -11.91 23.65 1.85
C CYS A 90 -10.85 24.66 1.39
N LEU A 91 -10.00 25.10 2.30
CA LEU A 91 -8.97 26.11 2.03
C LEU A 91 -7.78 25.91 2.98
N ALA A 92 -6.58 26.32 2.55
CA ALA A 92 -5.33 26.10 3.31
C ALA A 92 -5.41 26.59 4.76
N GLY A 93 -6.18 27.65 5.06
CA GLY A 93 -6.40 28.14 6.42
C GLY A 93 -6.99 27.09 7.38
N SER A 94 -7.84 26.20 6.87
CA SER A 94 -8.41 25.06 7.62
C SER A 94 -7.38 23.97 7.94
N PHE A 95 -6.21 24.02 7.31
CA PHE A 95 -5.11 23.07 7.43
C PHE A 95 -3.85 23.76 7.98
N ARG A 96 -4.01 24.66 8.96
CA ARG A 96 -2.92 25.43 9.60
C ARG A 96 -2.08 26.25 8.60
N GLY A 97 -2.71 26.71 7.51
CA GLY A 97 -2.04 27.44 6.44
C GLY A 97 -1.21 26.56 5.50
N ALA A 98 -1.27 25.23 5.63
CA ALA A 98 -0.52 24.31 4.77
C ALA A 98 -1.19 24.19 3.38
N ASP A 99 -0.47 24.63 2.35
CA ASP A 99 -0.78 24.35 0.95
C ASP A 99 0.21 23.28 0.42
N PRO A 100 -0.24 22.04 0.16
CA PRO A 100 0.63 20.97 -0.30
C PRO A 100 1.03 21.10 -1.79
N ALA A 101 0.39 21.98 -2.56
CA ALA A 101 0.64 22.15 -3.98
C ALA A 101 0.37 23.60 -4.43
N ALA A 102 1.28 24.51 -4.05
CA ALA A 102 1.16 25.93 -4.37
C ALA A 102 1.03 26.17 -5.89
N GLY A 103 0.09 27.04 -6.27
CA GLY A 103 -0.20 27.39 -7.67
C GLY A 103 -1.11 26.39 -8.40
N GLU A 104 -1.45 25.26 -7.78
CA GLU A 104 -2.42 24.30 -8.31
C GLU A 104 -3.77 24.45 -7.60
N SER A 105 -4.84 23.96 -8.23
CA SER A 105 -6.18 23.90 -7.62
C SER A 105 -6.34 22.61 -6.82
N LYS A 106 -6.90 22.73 -5.62
CA LYS A 106 -7.00 21.63 -4.64
C LYS A 106 -8.44 21.16 -4.50
N GLU A 107 -8.56 20.01 -3.86
CA GLU A 107 -9.82 19.39 -3.51
C GLU A 107 -9.80 18.95 -2.05
N CYS A 108 -10.98 18.88 -1.44
CA CYS A 108 -11.17 18.28 -0.13
C CYS A 108 -11.89 16.96 -0.22
N TRP A 109 -11.34 16.00 0.50
CA TRP A 109 -11.86 14.65 0.57
C TRP A 109 -12.12 14.26 2.02
N CYS A 110 -13.31 13.75 2.29
CA CYS A 110 -13.73 13.27 3.59
C CYS A 110 -13.46 11.77 3.72
N GLU A 111 -12.85 11.34 4.83
CA GLU A 111 -12.70 9.92 5.11
C GLU A 111 -14.06 9.28 5.41
N ARG A 112 -14.37 8.16 4.76
CA ARG A 112 -15.57 7.37 5.04
C ARG A 112 -15.32 6.21 6.00
N GLY A 113 -14.05 5.88 6.23
CA GLY A 113 -13.59 4.80 7.07
C GLY A 113 -12.52 3.98 6.36
N ARG A 114 -12.10 2.88 6.98
CA ARG A 114 -11.25 1.91 6.30
C ARG A 114 -12.08 1.10 5.32
N SER A 115 -11.60 0.95 4.09
CA SER A 115 -12.23 0.07 3.11
C SER A 115 -12.29 -1.33 3.71
N ARG A 116 -13.48 -1.93 3.72
CA ARG A 116 -13.68 -3.31 4.18
C ARG A 116 -13.13 -4.35 3.21
N ALA A 117 -12.47 -3.91 2.13
CA ALA A 117 -11.61 -4.78 1.34
C ALA A 117 -10.70 -5.51 2.32
N GLU A 118 -10.81 -6.83 2.34
CA GLU A 118 -10.01 -7.69 3.20
C GLU A 118 -8.55 -7.23 3.05
N ALA A 119 -7.96 -6.74 4.14
CA ALA A 119 -6.64 -6.13 4.07
C ALA A 119 -5.71 -7.15 3.43
N ALA A 120 -5.15 -6.78 2.27
CA ALA A 120 -4.38 -7.70 1.43
C ALA A 120 -3.45 -8.52 2.30
N ARG A 121 -3.58 -9.84 2.23
CA ARG A 121 -2.85 -10.74 3.13
C ARG A 121 -1.39 -10.84 2.66
N VAL A 122 -0.52 -9.97 3.17
CA VAL A 122 0.89 -9.91 2.76
C VAL A 122 1.75 -10.85 3.62
N ALA A 123 2.62 -11.62 2.95
CA ALA A 123 3.73 -12.32 3.57
C ALA A 123 5.08 -11.84 3.02
N ILE A 124 6.10 -11.85 3.87
CA ILE A 124 7.48 -11.50 3.48
C ILE A 124 8.34 -12.75 3.38
N VAL A 125 9.29 -12.76 2.45
CA VAL A 125 10.42 -13.70 2.42
C VAL A 125 11.70 -12.90 2.65
N MET A 126 12.45 -13.29 3.68
CA MET A 126 13.73 -12.71 4.03
C MET A 126 14.78 -13.82 4.07
N LEU A 127 15.92 -13.58 3.44
CA LEU A 127 17.11 -14.40 3.60
C LEU A 127 18.10 -13.55 4.39
N SER A 128 18.61 -14.08 5.50
CA SER A 128 19.54 -13.32 6.32
C SER A 128 20.65 -14.20 6.85
N ARG A 129 21.88 -13.70 6.69
CA ARG A 129 23.07 -14.32 7.29
C ARG A 129 23.26 -13.82 8.72
N ARG A 130 23.02 -12.53 8.95
CA ARG A 130 23.03 -11.89 10.27
C ARG A 130 21.93 -10.84 10.26
N PRO A 131 20.75 -11.09 10.83
CA PRO A 131 19.73 -10.05 10.88
C PRO A 131 20.05 -9.14 12.07
N PRO A 132 20.73 -7.98 11.90
CA PRO A 132 20.88 -7.04 13.01
C PRO A 132 19.47 -6.66 13.48
N ASP A 133 19.25 -6.71 14.80
CA ASP A 133 17.99 -6.30 15.42
C ASP A 133 16.73 -6.97 14.85
N LEU A 134 16.78 -8.27 14.56
CA LEU A 134 15.64 -9.07 14.09
C LEU A 134 14.34 -8.79 14.85
N GLY A 135 14.41 -8.60 16.17
CA GLY A 135 13.23 -8.27 16.98
C GLY A 135 12.62 -6.92 16.65
N THR A 136 13.43 -5.90 16.37
CA THR A 136 12.95 -4.58 15.92
C THR A 136 12.36 -4.68 14.53
N TRP A 137 13.02 -5.40 13.62
CA TRP A 137 12.52 -5.65 12.26
C TRP A 137 11.17 -6.35 12.28
N LEU A 138 11.02 -7.43 13.07
CA LEU A 138 9.77 -8.16 13.21
C LEU A 138 8.67 -7.29 13.84
N ARG A 139 8.99 -6.52 14.87
CA ARG A 139 8.03 -5.60 15.50
C ARG A 139 7.48 -4.59 14.50
N TYR A 140 8.35 -4.04 13.64
CA TYR A 140 7.91 -3.15 12.57
C TYR A 140 7.02 -3.87 11.57
N HIS A 141 7.45 -5.00 11.00
CA HIS A 141 6.70 -5.65 9.92
C HIS A 141 5.41 -6.31 10.41
N LEU A 142 5.46 -7.07 11.50
CA LEU A 142 4.31 -7.76 12.07
C LEU A 142 3.34 -6.82 12.81
N GLY A 143 3.88 -5.79 13.46
CA GLY A 143 3.11 -4.89 14.34
C GLY A 143 2.70 -3.56 13.71
N TYR A 144 3.62 -2.89 13.00
CA TYR A 144 3.32 -1.60 12.36
C TYR A 144 2.80 -1.78 10.93
N ALA A 145 3.53 -2.50 10.08
CA ALA A 145 3.17 -2.74 8.69
C ALA A 145 2.06 -3.79 8.52
N GLN A 146 1.67 -4.49 9.59
CA GLN A 146 0.59 -5.48 9.62
C GLN A 146 0.80 -6.64 8.62
N VAL A 147 2.06 -6.99 8.34
CA VAL A 147 2.42 -8.18 7.56
C VAL A 147 1.97 -9.41 8.33
N GLN A 148 1.23 -10.31 7.70
CA GLN A 148 0.59 -11.39 8.44
C GLN A 148 1.57 -12.50 8.81
N HIS A 149 2.50 -12.79 7.90
CA HIS A 149 3.46 -13.86 8.05
C HIS A 149 4.82 -13.50 7.47
N VAL A 150 5.89 -14.03 8.06
CA VAL A 150 7.25 -13.88 7.54
C VAL A 150 7.90 -15.25 7.38
N PHE A 151 8.45 -15.52 6.22
CA PHE A 151 9.33 -16.65 5.95
C PHE A 151 10.77 -16.15 6.08
N ILE A 152 11.56 -16.78 6.93
CA ILE A 152 12.96 -16.43 7.14
C ILE A 152 13.85 -17.63 6.85
N GLN A 153 14.79 -17.48 5.93
CA GLN A 153 15.91 -18.41 5.79
C GLN A 153 17.14 -17.86 6.53
N VAL A 154 17.62 -18.61 7.53
CA VAL A 154 18.83 -18.27 8.30
C VAL A 154 19.92 -19.29 8.00
N GLU A 155 21.08 -18.80 7.56
CA GLU A 155 22.13 -19.66 7.03
C GLU A 155 23.21 -20.01 8.06
N ASP A 156 23.65 -19.07 8.91
CA ASP A 156 24.61 -19.36 9.99
C ASP A 156 24.72 -18.19 11.00
N THR A 157 24.15 -18.31 12.19
CA THR A 157 24.33 -17.35 13.29
C THR A 157 24.08 -17.97 14.67
N PRO A 158 25.11 -18.12 15.52
CA PRO A 158 24.95 -18.45 16.93
C PRO A 158 24.06 -17.42 17.67
N GLU A 159 24.14 -16.14 17.30
CA GLU A 159 23.43 -15.02 17.91
C GLU A 159 21.93 -15.00 17.59
N PHE A 160 21.53 -15.65 16.49
CA PHE A 160 20.13 -15.73 16.08
C PHE A 160 19.30 -16.48 17.12
N ASN A 161 19.82 -17.59 17.65
CA ASN A 161 19.06 -18.42 18.60
C ASN A 161 18.72 -17.66 19.88
N GLN A 162 19.64 -16.83 20.37
CA GLN A 162 19.41 -15.99 21.55
C GLN A 162 18.32 -14.96 21.26
N THR A 163 18.44 -14.24 20.15
CA THR A 163 17.45 -13.23 19.71
C THR A 163 16.08 -13.88 19.49
N TRP A 164 16.03 -14.99 18.78
CA TRP A 164 14.81 -15.76 18.51
C TRP A 164 14.13 -16.25 19.79
N SER A 165 14.90 -16.77 20.75
CA SER A 165 14.37 -17.26 22.03
C SER A 165 13.74 -16.13 22.87
N GLY A 166 14.24 -14.90 22.73
CA GLY A 166 13.74 -13.71 23.40
C GLY A 166 12.48 -13.09 22.77
N LEU A 167 12.05 -13.56 21.59
CA LEU A 167 10.86 -13.01 20.93
C LEU A 167 9.55 -13.46 21.60
N PRO A 168 8.54 -12.57 21.66
CA PRO A 168 7.20 -12.94 22.07
C PRO A 168 6.69 -14.17 21.29
N LEU A 169 5.98 -15.06 21.97
CA LEU A 169 5.43 -16.27 21.35
C LEU A 169 4.48 -15.94 20.19
N ALA A 170 3.70 -14.86 20.32
CA ALA A 170 2.81 -14.37 19.28
C ALA A 170 3.56 -13.98 17.99
N ASP A 171 4.76 -13.40 18.11
CA ASP A 171 5.58 -13.04 16.96
C ASP A 171 6.19 -14.29 16.33
N ARG A 172 6.70 -15.23 17.14
CA ARG A 172 7.25 -16.51 16.65
C ARG A 172 6.22 -17.36 15.91
N GLN A 173 4.95 -17.32 16.30
CA GLN A 173 3.87 -18.03 15.61
C GLN A 173 3.57 -17.49 14.20
N ARG A 174 3.97 -16.24 13.92
CA ARG A 174 3.79 -15.58 12.63
C ARG A 174 5.04 -15.63 11.76
N VAL A 175 6.01 -16.46 12.14
CA VAL A 175 7.27 -16.61 11.43
C VAL A 175 7.53 -18.07 11.14
N THR A 176 7.70 -18.42 9.87
CA THR A 176 8.27 -19.71 9.47
C THR A 176 9.77 -19.55 9.33
N LEU A 177 10.52 -20.28 10.15
CA LEU A 177 11.97 -20.28 10.12
C LEU A 177 12.50 -21.51 9.37
N TRP A 178 13.31 -21.28 8.34
CA TRP A 178 14.10 -22.30 7.68
C TRP A 178 15.56 -22.12 8.06
N ARG A 179 16.12 -23.14 8.70
CA ARG A 179 17.56 -23.16 8.97
C ARG A 179 18.26 -23.81 7.78
N GLY A 180 19.32 -23.19 7.30
CA GLY A 180 20.22 -23.79 6.31
C GLY A 180 20.77 -25.10 6.87
N SER A 181 20.64 -26.19 6.09
CA SER A 181 21.30 -27.46 6.39
C SER A 181 22.75 -27.37 5.90
N THR A 182 23.70 -27.44 6.82
CA THR A 182 25.06 -27.94 6.56
C THR A 182 25.18 -29.46 6.81
N ALA A 183 24.10 -30.24 6.69
CA ALA A 183 24.21 -31.68 6.86
C ALA A 183 23.10 -32.47 6.14
N CYS A 184 23.41 -32.94 4.92
CA CYS A 184 22.97 -34.25 4.40
C CYS A 184 23.63 -34.56 3.03
N SER A 185 24.96 -34.65 2.98
CA SER A 185 25.72 -35.65 2.21
C SER A 185 27.17 -35.59 2.69
N GLY A 186 27.87 -36.72 2.76
CA GLY A 186 29.23 -36.84 3.31
C GLY A 186 30.34 -36.13 2.52
N ALA A 187 30.03 -35.04 1.83
CA ALA A 187 30.99 -34.12 1.25
C ALA A 187 30.60 -32.72 1.73
N ALA A 188 31.51 -32.06 2.44
CA ALA A 188 31.35 -30.64 2.76
C ALA A 188 31.24 -29.88 1.42
N GLU A 189 30.01 -29.57 1.02
CA GLU A 189 29.78 -28.68 -0.10
C GLU A 189 30.45 -27.35 0.26
N PRO A 190 31.43 -26.88 -0.54
CA PRO A 190 32.07 -25.61 -0.25
C PRO A 190 30.99 -24.54 -0.19
N ARG A 191 31.09 -23.65 0.80
CA ARG A 191 30.18 -22.51 0.97
C ARG A 191 29.85 -21.93 -0.42
N PRO A 192 28.56 -21.70 -0.74
CA PRO A 192 28.21 -21.07 -2.00
C PRO A 192 29.07 -19.83 -2.19
N ARG A 193 29.72 -19.72 -3.36
CA ARG A 193 30.53 -18.54 -3.68
C ARG A 193 29.64 -17.31 -3.53
N ASP A 194 30.13 -16.20 -3.01
CA ASP A 194 29.39 -14.94 -3.00
C ASP A 194 29.37 -14.35 -4.43
N ASP A 195 28.81 -15.11 -5.38
CA ASP A 195 28.55 -14.68 -6.74
C ASP A 195 27.05 -14.42 -6.92
N TYR A 196 26.75 -13.53 -7.84
CA TYR A 196 25.39 -13.09 -8.12
C TYR A 196 24.46 -14.25 -8.49
N GLU A 197 24.96 -15.24 -9.24
CA GLU A 197 24.16 -16.37 -9.71
C GLU A 197 23.73 -17.29 -8.57
N SER A 198 24.63 -17.60 -7.63
CA SER A 198 24.28 -18.42 -6.47
C SER A 198 23.40 -17.65 -5.47
N LEU A 199 23.60 -16.33 -5.30
CA LEU A 199 22.73 -15.49 -4.47
C LEU A 199 21.30 -15.46 -5.03
N GLN A 200 21.17 -15.22 -6.33
CA GLN A 200 19.88 -15.21 -7.02
C GLN A 200 19.20 -16.59 -6.98
N ALA A 201 19.95 -17.68 -7.18
CA ALA A 201 19.41 -19.03 -7.11
C ALA A 201 18.85 -19.35 -5.71
N ARG A 202 19.51 -18.89 -4.65
CA ARG A 202 19.04 -19.04 -3.26
C ARG A 202 17.76 -18.25 -3.00
N GLN A 203 17.72 -16.99 -3.43
CA GLN A 203 16.52 -16.17 -3.33
C GLN A 203 15.34 -16.81 -4.08
N ILE A 204 15.56 -17.33 -5.29
CA ILE A 204 14.54 -18.04 -6.06
C ILE A 204 14.06 -19.30 -5.33
N ALA A 205 14.95 -20.07 -4.72
CA ALA A 205 14.59 -21.27 -3.97
C ALA A 205 13.72 -20.95 -2.74
N ALA A 206 14.13 -19.95 -1.95
CA ALA A 206 13.38 -19.46 -0.80
C ALA A 206 12.00 -18.93 -1.22
N MET A 207 11.93 -18.14 -2.30
CA MET A 207 10.67 -17.62 -2.84
C MET A 207 9.74 -18.72 -3.35
N ARG A 208 10.27 -19.75 -4.02
CA ARG A 208 9.46 -20.90 -4.48
C ARG A 208 8.86 -21.66 -3.30
N ARG A 209 9.66 -21.89 -2.25
CA ARG A 209 9.19 -22.54 -1.03
C ARG A 209 8.13 -21.70 -0.32
N ALA A 210 8.38 -20.41 -0.14
CA ALA A 210 7.43 -19.49 0.49
C ALA A 210 6.12 -19.44 -0.30
N LYS A 211 6.17 -19.39 -1.63
CA LYS A 211 4.99 -19.38 -2.48
C LYS A 211 4.10 -20.62 -2.27
N ALA A 212 4.71 -21.79 -2.10
CA ALA A 212 3.97 -23.02 -1.84
C ALA A 212 3.29 -23.01 -0.45
N GLU A 213 3.98 -22.51 0.58
CA GLU A 213 3.46 -22.44 1.95
C GLU A 213 2.44 -21.29 2.15
N ALA A 214 2.67 -20.15 1.51
CA ALA A 214 1.86 -18.94 1.59
C ALA A 214 0.43 -19.14 1.07
N ALA A 215 0.24 -20.02 0.09
CA ALA A 215 -1.08 -20.40 -0.41
C ALA A 215 -1.95 -21.03 0.70
N GLY A 216 -1.37 -21.88 1.55
CA GLY A 216 -2.06 -22.50 2.68
C GLY A 216 -2.39 -21.51 3.81
N LEU A 217 -1.68 -20.39 3.87
CA LEU A 217 -1.93 -19.31 4.82
C LEU A 217 -2.96 -18.30 4.30
N GLY A 218 -3.38 -18.39 3.04
CA GLY A 218 -4.25 -17.42 2.39
C GLY A 218 -3.58 -16.07 2.11
N ALA A 219 -2.25 -16.05 1.97
CA ALA A 219 -1.55 -14.83 1.58
C ALA A 219 -1.82 -14.52 0.09
N GLU A 220 -2.18 -13.28 -0.20
CA GLU A 220 -2.43 -12.76 -1.55
C GLU A 220 -1.16 -12.20 -2.19
N TRP A 221 -0.27 -11.66 -1.36
CA TRP A 221 0.97 -11.04 -1.81
C TRP A 221 2.16 -11.65 -1.09
N LEU A 222 3.20 -11.96 -1.87
CA LEU A 222 4.48 -12.43 -1.37
C LEU A 222 5.57 -11.47 -1.80
N VAL A 223 6.25 -10.86 -0.83
CA VAL A 223 7.26 -9.83 -1.07
C VAL A 223 8.61 -10.35 -0.61
N HIS A 224 9.61 -10.30 -1.48
CA HIS A 224 11.00 -10.52 -1.10
C HIS A 224 11.58 -9.22 -0.52
N LEU A 225 12.21 -9.31 0.65
CA LEU A 225 12.94 -8.21 1.27
C LEU A 225 14.32 -8.72 1.68
N ASP A 226 15.36 -7.99 1.28
CA ASP A 226 16.71 -8.22 1.76
C ASP A 226 16.90 -7.56 3.14
N ASP A 227 17.97 -7.94 3.85
CA ASP A 227 18.28 -7.45 5.19
C ASP A 227 19.18 -6.19 5.21
N ASP A 228 19.55 -5.64 4.05
CA ASP A 228 20.38 -4.44 3.85
C ASP A 228 19.68 -3.21 3.25
#